data_AF-A0A1F4AFZ7-F1
#
_entry.id   AF-A0A1F4AFZ7-F1
#
_cell.length_a   1.000
_cell.length_b   1.000
_cell.length_c   1.000
_cell.angle_alpha   90.00
_cell.angle_beta   90.00
_cell.angle_gamma   90.00
#
_symmetry.space_group_name_H-M   'P 1'
#
loop_
_entity.id
_entity.type
_entity.pdbx_description
1 polymer ?
#
loop_
_entity_poly.entity_id
_entity_poly.type
_entity_poly.pdbx_seq_one_letter_code
_entity_poly.pdbx_strand_id
1 'polypeptide(L)'
;MAASERIPVLLTAAEKGRIAKMSKAAGLSMGEFLRRAAASFRPSEDDKVLEGMIDQMNKTTAQASAAIEDALAFVEASNKRIACMERKAA
;
A
#
# COMPACT_ATOMS: atom_id res chain seq x y z
N MET A 1 40.69 -0.48 6.71
CA MET A 1 39.70 0.36 6.01
C MET A 1 39.45 -0.28 4.66
N ALA A 2 38.21 -0.63 4.31
CA ALA A 2 37.92 -1.16 2.98
C ALA A 2 38.01 -0.02 1.94
N ALA A 3 38.77 -0.23 0.87
CA ALA A 3 38.87 0.71 -0.23
C ALA A 3 37.58 0.71 -1.06
N SER A 4 37.19 1.86 -1.61
CA SER A 4 36.04 1.93 -2.52
C SER A 4 36.36 1.27 -3.86
N GLU A 5 35.51 0.35 -4.31
CA GLU A 5 35.59 -0.29 -5.63
C GLU A 5 34.67 0.37 -6.66
N ARG A 6 34.95 0.15 -7.95
CA ARG A 6 34.19 0.73 -9.08
C ARG A 6 33.34 -0.34 -9.75
N ILE A 7 32.09 0.01 -10.03
CA ILE A 7 31.17 -0.81 -10.85
C ILE A 7 30.93 -0.06 -12.17
N PRO A 8 31.57 -0.46 -13.29
CA PRO A 8 31.29 0.14 -14.59
C PRO A 8 29.95 -0.38 -15.13
N VAL A 9 29.01 0.52 -15.40
CA VAL A 9 27.71 0.19 -16.01
C VAL A 9 27.57 0.94 -17.32
N LEU A 10 27.30 0.21 -18.40
CA LEU A 10 27.05 0.78 -19.71
C LEU A 10 25.59 1.25 -19.79
N LEU A 11 25.41 2.50 -20.24
CA LEU A 11 24.11 3.14 -20.39
C LEU A 11 24.05 3.81 -21.76
N THR A 12 22.88 3.80 -22.36
CA THR A 12 22.59 4.69 -23.48
C THR A 12 22.58 6.15 -23.02
N ALA A 13 22.76 7.08 -23.96
CA ALA A 13 22.68 8.51 -23.66
C ALA A 13 21.32 8.90 -23.06
N ALA A 14 20.24 8.27 -23.52
CA ALA A 14 18.89 8.51 -23.03
C ALA A 14 18.71 8.04 -21.57
N GLU A 15 19.20 6.85 -21.23
CA GLU A 15 19.18 6.34 -19.85
C GLU A 15 19.98 7.22 -18.91
N LYS A 16 21.21 7.59 -19.30
CA LYS A 16 22.05 8.50 -18.52
C LYS A 16 21.35 9.83 -18.28
N GLY A 17 20.68 10.38 -19.30
CA GLY A 17 19.89 11.60 -19.20
C GLY A 17 18.72 11.50 -18.23
N ARG A 18 17.99 10.36 -18.23
CA ARG A 18 16.91 10.10 -17.26
C ARG A 18 17.43 10.05 -15.83
N ILE A 19 18.52 9.32 -15.59
CA ILE A 19 19.14 9.20 -14.25
C ILE A 19 19.65 10.56 -13.76
N ALA A 20 20.24 11.37 -14.64
CA ALA A 20 20.68 12.72 -14.30
C ALA A 20 19.52 13.62 -13.85
N LYS A 21 18.36 13.52 -14.51
CA LYS A 21 17.15 14.26 -14.11
C LYS A 21 16.63 13.79 -12.74
N MET A 22 16.53 12.48 -12.52
CA MET A 22 16.04 11.92 -11.25
C MET A 22 16.96 12.27 -10.08
N SER A 23 18.27 12.13 -10.24
CA SER A 23 19.25 12.50 -9.20
C SER A 23 19.20 13.99 -8.86
N LYS A 24 19.08 14.86 -9.87
CA LYS A 24 18.90 16.31 -9.66
C LYS A 24 17.59 16.62 -8.91
N ALA A 25 16.48 15.99 -9.28
CA ALA A 25 15.20 16.17 -8.60
C ALA A 25 15.24 15.71 -7.14
N ALA A 26 16.05 14.67 -6.84
CA ALA A 26 16.27 14.18 -5.48
C ALA A 26 17.35 14.97 -4.70
N GLY A 27 17.99 15.97 -5.30
CA GLY A 27 19.08 16.74 -4.65
C GLY A 27 20.35 15.93 -4.39
N LEU A 28 20.58 14.85 -5.15
CA LEU A 28 21.72 13.93 -4.98
C LEU A 28 22.66 13.97 -6.18
N SER A 29 23.92 13.56 -5.97
CA SER A 29 24.81 13.24 -7.09
C SER A 29 24.32 11.96 -7.80
N MET A 30 24.63 11.81 -9.09
CA MET A 30 24.27 10.60 -9.82
C MET A 30 24.81 9.32 -9.17
N GLY A 31 26.05 9.36 -8.68
CA GLY A 31 26.68 8.20 -8.03
C GLY A 31 26.01 7.83 -6.71
N GLU A 32 25.63 8.82 -5.90
CA GLU A 32 24.93 8.57 -4.65
C GLU A 32 23.48 8.12 -4.88
N PHE A 33 22.81 8.72 -5.85
CA PHE A 33 21.48 8.28 -6.28
C PHE A 33 21.49 6.81 -6.71
N LEU A 34 22.45 6.41 -7.55
CA LEU A 34 22.58 5.02 -7.99
C LEU A 34 23.00 4.08 -6.86
N ARG A 35 23.89 4.52 -5.95
CA ARG A 35 24.27 3.73 -4.77
C ARG A 35 23.05 3.41 -3.91
N ARG A 36 22.20 4.41 -3.64
CA ARG A 36 20.96 4.24 -2.86
C ARG A 36 19.96 3.36 -3.60
N ALA A 37 19.73 3.63 -4.88
CA ALA A 37 18.81 2.84 -5.70
C ALA A 37 19.21 1.36 -5.73
N ALA A 38 20.50 1.06 -5.90
CA ALA A 38 21.01 -0.32 -5.86
C ALA A 38 20.87 -0.94 -4.46
N ALA A 39 21.16 -0.19 -3.39
CA ALA A 39 21.01 -0.68 -2.01
C ALA A 39 19.56 -0.98 -1.63
N SER A 40 18.60 -0.19 -2.15
CA SER A 40 17.16 -0.33 -1.92
C SER A 40 16.47 -1.33 -2.86
N PHE A 41 17.15 -1.81 -3.91
CA PHE A 41 16.53 -2.74 -4.86
C PHE A 41 16.19 -4.07 -4.19
N ARG A 42 14.90 -4.36 -4.00
CA ARG A 42 14.39 -5.59 -3.37
C ARG A 42 13.27 -6.22 -4.21
N PRO A 43 13.61 -6.84 -5.36
CA PRO A 43 12.63 -7.29 -6.34
C PRO A 43 11.63 -8.35 -5.84
N SER A 44 11.90 -9.06 -4.73
CA SER A 44 11.00 -10.09 -4.19
C SER A 44 10.36 -9.77 -2.84
N GLU A 45 10.88 -8.78 -2.11
CA GLU A 45 10.30 -8.37 -0.82
C GLU A 45 9.16 -7.37 -1.05
N ASP A 46 9.29 -6.50 -2.05
CA ASP A 46 8.27 -5.52 -2.40
C ASP A 46 6.96 -6.20 -2.84
N ASP A 47 7.04 -7.26 -3.65
CA ASP A 47 5.88 -8.04 -4.10
C ASP A 47 5.15 -8.72 -2.92
N LYS A 48 5.90 -9.31 -1.98
CA LYS A 48 5.32 -9.97 -0.80
C LYS A 48 4.68 -8.99 0.18
N VAL A 49 5.27 -7.81 0.34
CA VAL A 49 4.69 -6.76 1.19
C VAL A 49 3.37 -6.26 0.58
N LEU A 50 3.36 -6.02 -0.74
CA LEU A 50 2.14 -5.62 -1.45
C LEU A 50 1.05 -6.69 -1.36
N GLU A 51 1.40 -7.97 -1.54
CA GLU A 51 0.47 -9.09 -1.41
C GLU A 51 -0.14 -9.16 0.00
N GLY A 52 0.68 -9.05 1.05
CA GLY A 52 0.21 -9.03 2.43
C GLY A 52 -0.70 -7.83 2.76
N MET A 53 -0.44 -6.66 2.16
CA MET A 53 -1.32 -5.49 2.30
C MET A 53 -2.68 -5.72 1.64
N ILE A 54 -2.72 -6.33 0.46
CA ILE A 54 -3.95 -6.66 -0.26
C ILE A 54 -4.78 -7.68 0.55
N ASP A 55 -4.14 -8.71 1.08
CA ASP A 55 -4.81 -9.72 1.92
C ASP A 55 -5.44 -9.09 3.16
N GLN A 56 -4.69 -8.22 3.84
CA GLN A 56 -5.20 -7.53 5.02
C GLN A 56 -6.36 -6.59 4.66
N MET A 57 -6.27 -5.85 3.55
CA MET A 57 -7.35 -5.00 3.06
C MET A 57 -8.62 -5.81 2.78
N ASN A 58 -8.50 -6.94 2.07
CA ASN A 58 -9.62 -7.83 1.76
C ASN A 58 -10.28 -8.37 3.03
N LYS A 59 -9.47 -8.82 4.00
CA LYS A 59 -9.95 -9.29 5.30
C LYS A 59 -10.73 -8.20 6.05
N THR A 60 -10.17 -7.00 6.14
CA THR A 60 -10.84 -5.89 6.84
C THR A 60 -12.12 -5.46 6.14
N THR A 61 -12.15 -5.48 4.80
CA THR A 61 -13.34 -5.16 4.02
C THR A 61 -14.45 -6.18 4.26
N ALA A 62 -14.12 -7.48 4.26
CA ALA A 62 -15.08 -8.54 4.56
C ALA A 62 -15.65 -8.41 5.99
N GLN A 63 -14.81 -8.10 6.96
CA GLN A 63 -15.24 -7.86 8.35
C GLN A 63 -16.16 -6.64 8.47
N ALA A 64 -15.85 -5.55 7.78
CA ALA A 64 -16.68 -4.35 7.77
C ALA A 64 -18.05 -4.62 7.12
N SER A 65 -18.08 -5.34 5.99
CA SER A 65 -19.32 -5.75 5.33
C SER A 65 -20.19 -6.59 6.26
N ALA A 66 -19.62 -7.60 6.92
CA ALA A 66 -20.36 -8.43 7.88
C ALA A 66 -20.93 -7.60 9.05
N ALA A 67 -20.15 -6.69 9.61
CA ALA A 67 -20.62 -5.82 10.69
C ALA A 67 -21.76 -4.88 10.26
N ILE A 68 -21.74 -4.41 9.01
CA ILE A 68 -22.83 -3.59 8.44
C ILE A 68 -24.10 -4.43 8.29
N GLU A 69 -24.00 -5.66 7.77
CA GLU A 69 -25.13 -6.58 7.64
C GLU A 69 -25.76 -6.88 9.01
N ASP A 70 -24.94 -7.19 10.02
CA ASP A 70 -25.40 -7.44 11.39
C ASP A 70 -26.13 -6.21 11.98
N ALA A 71 -25.59 -5.01 11.77
CA ALA A 71 -26.21 -3.78 12.24
C ALA A 71 -27.57 -3.53 11.57
N LEU A 72 -27.67 -3.76 10.26
CA LEU A 72 -28.92 -3.62 9.51
C LEU A 72 -29.97 -4.63 10.00
N ALA A 73 -29.58 -5.90 10.20
CA ALA A 73 -30.47 -6.94 10.72
C ALA A 73 -30.97 -6.58 12.13
N PHE A 74 -30.10 -6.06 12.99
CA PHE A 74 -30.48 -5.61 14.32
C PHE A 74 -31.49 -4.45 14.29
N VAL A 75 -31.26 -3.44 13.44
CA VAL A 75 -32.17 -2.30 13.28
C VAL A 75 -33.53 -2.78 12.77
N GLU A 76 -33.57 -3.67 11.78
CA GLU A 76 -34.83 -4.22 11.26
C GLU A 76 -35.61 -4.96 12.35
N ALA A 77 -34.94 -5.83 13.12
CA ALA A 77 -35.55 -6.53 14.24
C ALA A 77 -36.07 -5.55 15.30
N SER A 78 -35.35 -4.46 15.55
CA SER A 78 -35.77 -3.42 16.49
C SER A 78 -37.02 -2.69 16.01
N ASN A 79 -37.07 -2.29 14.75
CA ASN A 79 -38.22 -1.64 14.14
C ASN A 79 -39.48 -2.53 14.21
N LYS A 80 -39.33 -3.84 13.98
CA LYS A 80 -40.43 -4.81 14.15
C LYS A 80 -40.96 -4.85 15.59
N ARG A 81 -40.08 -4.80 16.60
CA ARG A 81 -40.48 -4.77 18.02
C ARG A 81 -41.22 -3.47 18.36
N ILE A 82 -40.70 -2.33 17.91
CA ILE A 82 -41.31 -1.01 18.15
C ILE A 82 -42.72 -0.97 17.57
N ALA A 83 -42.90 -1.36 16.30
CA ALA A 83 -44.22 -1.37 15.66
C ALA A 83 -45.23 -2.28 16.39
N CYS A 84 -44.78 -3.40 16.96
CA CYS A 84 -45.64 -4.28 17.77
C CYS A 84 -46.07 -3.60 19.09
N MET A 85 -45.17 -2.86 19.74
CA MET A 85 -45.49 -2.13 20.96
C MET A 85 -46.45 -0.97 20.69
N GLU A 86 -46.22 -0.21 19.61
CA GLU A 86 -47.10 0.90 19.20
C GLU A 86 -48.52 0.42 18.88
N ARG A 87 -48.65 -0.71 18.18
CA ARG A 87 -49.95 -1.34 17.89
C ARG A 87 -50.71 -1.82 19.12
N LYS A 88 -50.02 -2.16 20.21
CA LYS A 88 -50.65 -2.57 21.48
C LYS A 88 -51.05 -1.39 22.36
N ALA A 89 -50.47 -0.22 22.11
CA ALA A 89 -50.74 1.01 22.86
C ALA A 89 -51.86 1.86 22.25
N ALA A 90 -52.23 1.59 20.99
CA ALA A 90 -53.38 2.17 20.29
C ALA A 90 -54.65 1.33 20.50
#